data_AF-A0A3C1BGU3-F1
#
_entry.id   AF-A0A3C1BGU3-F1
#
_cell.length_a   1.000
_cell.length_b   1.000
_cell.length_c   1.000
_cell.angle_alpha   90.00
_cell.angle_beta   90.00
_cell.angle_gamma   90.00
#
_symmetry.space_group_name_H-M   'P 1'
#
loop_
_entity.id
_entity.type
_entity.pdbx_description
1 polymer ?
#
loop_
_entity_poly.entity_id
_entity_poly.type
_entity_poly.pdbx_seq_one_letter_code
_entity_poly.pdbx_strand_id
1 'polypeptide(L)'
;MNNTILDLLHKYDVPSPRYTSYPTVPYWDFSTIDEAKWKHAVVNTFTAENGEMCVYIHLPFCENLCTFCACNKRITKNHQVEDPYITAVLKEWGMYRALFTTIPVIKEIHLGGGTPTFFSADNLVQLINGITADAMVKDNHEFSVEVHPNYTTEEHIAKLATVGFNRISLGIQDFDPKVQFAIKQGSDV
;
A
#
# COMPACT_ATOMS: atom_id res chain seq x y z
N MET A 1 15.43 38.29 22.53
CA MET A 1 16.37 37.25 22.10
C MET A 1 15.97 36.84 20.69
N ASN A 2 16.74 37.26 19.69
CA ASN A 2 16.57 36.78 18.32
C ASN A 2 17.28 35.43 18.23
N ASN A 3 16.56 34.34 18.51
CA ASN A 3 17.11 33.02 18.24
C ASN A 3 17.27 32.88 16.73
N THR A 4 18.45 32.46 16.29
CA THR A 4 18.67 32.12 14.89
C THR A 4 17.90 30.85 14.55
N ILE A 5 17.66 30.60 13.26
CA ILE A 5 17.08 29.32 12.81
C ILE A 5 17.93 28.14 13.29
N LEU A 6 19.26 28.31 13.34
CA LEU A 6 20.18 27.29 13.82
C LEU A 6 19.93 26.93 15.29
N ASP A 7 19.71 27.94 16.13
CA ASP A 7 19.42 27.74 17.56
C ASP A 7 18.11 26.98 17.76
N LEU A 8 17.11 27.24 16.92
CA LEU A 8 15.84 26.52 16.95
C LEU A 8 15.99 25.07 16.49
N LEU A 9 16.77 24.82 15.44
CA LEU A 9 17.05 23.46 14.96
C LEU A 9 17.75 22.64 16.04
N HIS A 10 18.80 23.17 16.66
CA HIS A 10 19.50 22.47 17.75
C HIS A 10 18.60 22.23 18.97
N LYS A 11 17.68 23.15 19.27
CA LYS A 11 16.72 22.98 20.36
C LYS A 11 15.71 21.85 20.10
N TYR A 12 15.26 21.69 18.86
CA TYR A 12 14.17 20.77 18.50
C TYR A 12 14.62 19.49 17.78
N ASP A 13 15.92 19.33 17.50
CA ASP A 13 16.54 18.09 17.03
C ASP A 13 16.67 17.06 18.17
N VAL A 14 15.50 16.60 18.65
CA VAL A 14 15.38 15.56 19.68
C VAL A 14 14.47 14.44 19.15
N PRO A 15 14.66 13.17 19.56
CA PRO A 15 13.78 12.09 19.18
C PRO A 15 12.31 12.42 19.52
N SER A 16 11.43 12.33 18.53
CA SER A 16 10.00 12.60 18.67
C SER A 16 9.17 11.46 18.09
N PRO A 17 7.91 11.26 18.55
CA PRO A 17 7.03 10.26 17.97
C PRO A 17 6.81 10.50 16.48
N ARG A 18 6.83 9.43 15.69
CA ARG A 18 6.42 9.50 14.28
C ARG A 18 4.89 9.60 14.22
N TYR A 19 4.37 10.80 13.96
CA TYR A 19 2.93 11.05 13.86
C TYR A 19 2.38 10.59 12.50
N THR A 20 2.31 9.27 12.28
CA THR A 20 1.66 8.68 11.09
C THR A 20 0.16 8.49 11.25
N SER A 21 -0.34 8.47 12.49
CA SER A 21 -1.76 8.40 12.85
C SER A 21 -1.97 9.00 14.24
N TYR A 22 -3.22 9.31 14.60
CA TYR A 22 -3.59 9.67 15.96
C TYR A 22 -4.81 8.86 16.44
N PRO A 23 -4.74 8.16 17.59
CA PRO A 23 -3.53 7.96 18.40
C PRO A 23 -2.45 7.17 17.63
N THR A 24 -1.17 7.39 17.96
CA THR A 24 -0.07 6.65 17.35
C THR A 24 -0.08 5.19 17.83
N VAL A 25 0.49 4.28 17.04
CA VAL A 25 0.48 2.81 17.29
C VAL A 25 0.91 2.41 18.71
N PRO A 26 1.93 3.02 19.35
CA PRO A 26 2.31 2.66 20.72
C PRO A 26 1.20 2.86 21.78
N TYR A 27 0.17 3.65 21.48
CA TYR A 27 -0.97 3.87 22.36
C TYR A 27 -2.17 2.98 22.03
N TRP A 28 -2.05 2.06 21.05
CA TRP A 28 -3.12 1.14 20.71
C TRP A 28 -3.18 0.01 21.75
N ASP A 29 -4.35 -0.19 22.35
CA ASP A 29 -4.59 -1.33 23.23
C ASP A 29 -5.19 -2.48 22.44
N PHE A 30 -4.32 -3.40 22.00
CA PHE A 30 -4.74 -4.57 21.22
C PHE A 30 -5.68 -5.52 21.99
N SER A 31 -5.75 -5.43 23.33
CA SER A 31 -6.69 -6.24 24.11
C SER A 31 -8.14 -5.77 23.95
N THR A 32 -8.35 -4.57 23.43
CA THR A 32 -9.69 -4.00 23.18
C THR A 32 -10.26 -4.33 21.81
N ILE A 33 -9.48 -5.00 20.96
CA ILE A 33 -9.91 -5.41 19.62
C ILE A 33 -10.98 -6.50 19.76
N ASP A 34 -12.17 -6.20 19.24
CA ASP A 34 -13.33 -7.08 19.26
C ASP A 34 -13.96 -7.11 17.86
N GLU A 35 -14.26 -8.30 17.37
CA GLU A 35 -14.76 -8.51 16.01
C GLU A 35 -16.12 -7.82 15.79
N ALA A 36 -17.03 -7.90 16.76
CA ALA A 36 -18.36 -7.31 16.63
C ALA A 36 -18.28 -5.78 16.61
N LYS A 37 -17.45 -5.19 17.49
CA LYS A 37 -17.16 -3.75 17.48
C LYS A 37 -16.52 -3.30 16.18
N TRP A 38 -15.57 -4.08 15.63
CA TRP A 38 -14.93 -3.78 14.35
C TRP A 38 -15.95 -3.76 13.21
N LYS A 39 -16.77 -4.81 13.07
CA LYS A 39 -17.82 -4.88 12.04
C LYS A 39 -18.79 -3.71 12.16
N HIS A 40 -19.19 -3.35 13.38
CA HIS A 40 -20.08 -2.21 13.59
C HIS A 40 -19.41 -0.88 13.19
N ALA A 41 -18.13 -0.68 13.54
CA ALA A 41 -17.38 0.50 13.13
C ALA A 41 -17.25 0.61 11.60
N VAL A 42 -16.98 -0.51 10.91
CA VAL A 42 -16.93 -0.57 9.44
C VAL A 42 -18.26 -0.16 8.82
N VAL A 43 -19.38 -0.72 9.28
CA VAL A 43 -20.72 -0.39 8.75
C VAL A 43 -21.10 1.06 9.02
N ASN A 44 -20.80 1.56 10.23
CA ASN A 44 -21.07 2.95 10.59
C ASN A 44 -20.29 3.93 9.71
N THR A 45 -18.99 3.70 9.53
CA THR A 45 -18.14 4.53 8.65
C THR A 45 -18.60 4.44 7.21
N PHE A 46 -18.88 3.23 6.71
CA PHE A 46 -19.42 3.04 5.36
C PHE A 46 -20.70 3.85 5.12
N THR A 47 -21.62 3.82 6.08
CA THR A 47 -22.88 4.58 6.00
C THR A 47 -22.64 6.09 6.08
N ALA A 48 -21.77 6.54 6.98
CA ALA A 48 -21.42 7.96 7.14
C ALA A 48 -20.75 8.56 5.90
N GLU A 49 -19.96 7.75 5.18
CA GLU A 49 -19.29 8.12 3.93
C GLU A 49 -20.16 7.89 2.67
N ASN A 50 -21.47 7.64 2.84
CA ASN A 50 -22.42 7.36 1.75
C ASN A 50 -22.00 6.19 0.85
N GLY A 51 -21.33 5.20 1.43
CA GLY A 51 -20.82 4.02 0.74
C GLY A 51 -19.54 4.25 -0.06
N GLU A 52 -18.94 5.45 -0.01
CA GLU A 52 -17.69 5.74 -0.68
C GLU A 52 -16.46 5.33 0.16
N MET A 53 -15.41 4.84 -0.48
CA MET A 53 -14.21 4.37 0.23
C MET A 53 -12.91 4.51 -0.58
N CYS A 54 -11.79 4.52 0.16
CA CYS A 54 -10.43 4.35 -0.36
C CYS A 54 -9.90 2.99 0.10
N VAL A 55 -9.26 2.24 -0.79
CA VAL A 55 -8.78 0.88 -0.53
C VAL A 55 -7.26 0.84 -0.62
N TYR A 56 -6.60 0.50 0.48
CA TYR A 56 -5.17 0.18 0.50
C TYR A 56 -4.99 -1.33 0.48
N ILE A 57 -4.21 -1.85 -0.48
CA ILE A 57 -3.88 -3.26 -0.55
C ILE A 57 -2.38 -3.41 -0.36
N HIS A 58 -2.01 -4.08 0.72
CA HIS A 58 -0.62 -4.37 1.03
C HIS A 58 -0.16 -5.59 0.22
N LEU A 59 0.90 -5.44 -0.58
CA LEU A 59 1.53 -6.52 -1.33
C LEU A 59 2.95 -6.72 -0.77
N PRO A 60 3.17 -7.71 0.12
CA PRO A 60 4.33 -7.71 1.00
C PRO A 60 5.61 -8.20 0.33
N PHE A 61 5.58 -8.73 -0.88
CA PHE A 61 6.73 -9.45 -1.45
C PHE A 61 7.74 -8.50 -2.10
N CYS A 62 9.03 -8.80 -1.92
CA CYS A 62 10.13 -8.18 -2.65
C CYS A 62 11.11 -9.26 -3.12
N GLU A 63 11.66 -9.08 -4.32
CA GLU A 63 12.73 -9.95 -4.86
C GLU A 63 14.00 -9.92 -4.00
N ASN A 64 14.39 -8.72 -3.56
CA ASN A 64 15.66 -8.46 -2.88
C ASN A 64 15.48 -7.54 -1.67
N LEU A 65 16.37 -7.70 -0.68
CA LEU A 65 16.38 -6.89 0.53
C LEU A 65 17.20 -5.60 0.33
N CYS A 66 16.51 -4.47 0.27
CA CYS A 66 17.14 -3.15 0.43
C CYS A 66 17.54 -2.94 1.91
N THR A 67 18.79 -2.57 2.19
CA THR A 67 19.33 -2.54 3.57
C THR A 67 18.75 -1.44 4.46
N PHE A 68 18.23 -0.37 3.85
CA PHE A 68 17.55 0.72 4.57
C PHE A 68 16.07 0.45 4.82
N CYS A 69 15.48 -0.58 4.20
CA CYS A 69 14.03 -0.74 4.14
C CYS A 69 13.44 -1.20 5.48
N ALA A 70 12.64 -0.32 6.09
CA ALA A 70 11.87 -0.60 7.31
C ALA A 70 10.40 -0.96 7.06
N CYS A 71 9.99 -1.16 5.80
CA CYS A 71 8.60 -1.53 5.47
C CYS A 71 8.23 -2.90 6.07
N ASN A 72 6.93 -3.19 6.16
CA ASN A 72 6.46 -4.57 6.29
C ASN A 72 6.61 -5.24 4.93
N LYS A 73 7.43 -6.28 4.86
CA LYS A 73 7.75 -7.01 3.62
C LYS A 73 8.27 -8.41 3.91
N ARG A 74 8.21 -9.26 2.90
CA ARG A 74 8.72 -10.63 2.86
C ARG A 74 9.60 -10.81 1.63
N ILE A 75 10.87 -11.10 1.85
CA ILE A 75 11.83 -11.32 0.76
C ILE A 75 11.68 -12.74 0.24
N THR A 76 11.44 -12.90 -1.06
CA THR A 76 11.35 -14.20 -1.71
C THR A 76 11.51 -14.05 -3.22
N LYS A 77 11.96 -15.11 -3.89
CA LYS A 77 11.98 -15.25 -5.35
C LYS A 77 10.95 -16.28 -5.85
N ASN A 78 10.13 -16.80 -4.93
CA ASN A 78 9.14 -17.82 -5.24
C ASN A 78 7.83 -17.15 -5.65
N HIS A 79 7.59 -17.01 -6.95
CA HIS A 79 6.35 -16.43 -7.50
C HIS A 79 5.10 -17.29 -7.28
N GLN A 80 5.24 -18.55 -6.83
CA GLN A 80 4.08 -19.38 -6.46
C GLN A 80 3.33 -18.85 -5.22
N VAL A 81 3.84 -17.79 -4.57
CA VAL A 81 3.16 -17.11 -3.47
C VAL A 81 2.09 -16.12 -3.93
N GLU A 82 2.08 -15.74 -5.21
CA GLU A 82 1.19 -14.70 -5.73
C GLU A 82 -0.28 -15.13 -5.68
N ASP A 83 -0.64 -16.23 -6.35
CA ASP A 83 -2.04 -16.67 -6.46
C ASP A 83 -2.67 -17.00 -5.09
N PRO A 84 -1.98 -17.71 -4.17
CA PRO A 84 -2.53 -17.94 -2.83
C PRO A 84 -2.76 -16.63 -2.07
N TYR A 85 -1.89 -15.63 -2.27
CA TYR A 85 -2.03 -14.33 -1.63
C TYR A 85 -3.23 -13.55 -2.19
N ILE A 86 -3.37 -13.49 -3.51
CA ILE A 86 -4.53 -12.85 -4.17
C ILE A 86 -5.82 -13.53 -3.73
N THR A 87 -5.84 -14.86 -3.70
CA THR A 87 -7.01 -15.63 -3.24
C THR A 87 -7.38 -15.24 -1.81
N ALA A 88 -6.40 -15.08 -0.92
CA ALA A 88 -6.63 -14.67 0.46
C ALA A 88 -7.18 -13.23 0.55
N VAL A 89 -6.59 -12.28 -0.21
CA VAL A 89 -7.05 -10.88 -0.25
C VAL A 89 -8.47 -10.77 -0.80
N LEU A 90 -8.80 -11.48 -1.88
CA LEU A 90 -10.15 -11.47 -2.45
C LEU A 90 -11.18 -12.13 -1.50
N LYS A 91 -10.77 -13.16 -0.75
CA LYS A 91 -11.61 -13.74 0.30
C LYS A 91 -11.86 -12.76 1.44
N GLU A 92 -10.83 -12.04 1.89
CA GLU A 92 -10.97 -10.98 2.90
C GLU A 92 -11.89 -9.86 2.39
N TRP A 93 -11.73 -9.43 1.13
CA TRP A 93 -12.63 -8.47 0.52
C TRP A 93 -14.08 -8.94 0.54
N GLY A 94 -14.33 -10.21 0.19
CA GLY A 94 -15.64 -10.84 0.29
C GLY A 94 -16.24 -10.78 1.71
N MET A 95 -15.42 -10.87 2.76
CA MET A 95 -15.88 -10.74 4.15
C MET A 95 -16.35 -9.32 4.46
N TYR A 96 -15.63 -8.29 4.00
CA TYR A 96 -16.06 -6.88 4.15
C TYR A 96 -17.30 -6.59 3.33
N ARG A 97 -17.34 -7.07 2.08
CA ARG A 97 -18.49 -6.95 1.18
C ARG A 97 -19.79 -7.46 1.80
N ALA A 98 -19.73 -8.58 2.52
CA ALA A 98 -20.90 -9.15 3.19
C ALA A 98 -21.48 -8.27 4.31
N LEU A 99 -20.73 -7.26 4.78
CA LEU A 99 -21.19 -6.31 5.80
C LEU A 99 -21.92 -5.10 5.20
N PHE A 100 -21.69 -4.79 3.93
CA PHE A 100 -22.24 -3.59 3.30
C PHE A 100 -23.68 -3.82 2.85
N THR A 101 -24.55 -2.84 3.13
CA THR A 101 -25.98 -2.89 2.77
C THR A 101 -26.26 -2.43 1.33
N THR A 102 -25.29 -1.78 0.70
CA THR A 102 -25.37 -1.24 -0.66
C THR A 102 -24.08 -1.54 -1.42
N ILE A 103 -24.08 -1.31 -2.73
CA ILE A 103 -22.89 -1.44 -3.57
C ILE A 103 -21.90 -0.33 -3.18
N PRO A 104 -20.67 -0.66 -2.73
CA PRO A 104 -19.66 0.33 -2.39
C PRO A 104 -19.16 1.08 -3.64
N VAL A 105 -18.74 2.32 -3.42
CA VAL A 105 -18.13 3.20 -4.42
C VAL A 105 -16.65 3.38 -4.08
N ILE A 106 -15.77 2.82 -4.90
CA ILE A 106 -14.33 2.93 -4.75
C ILE A 106 -13.87 4.24 -5.41
N LYS A 107 -13.29 5.12 -4.60
CA LYS A 107 -12.70 6.39 -5.04
C LYS A 107 -11.21 6.26 -5.32
N GLU A 108 -10.53 5.45 -4.52
CA GLU A 108 -9.09 5.30 -4.59
C GLU A 108 -8.70 3.85 -4.34
N ILE A 109 -7.69 3.39 -5.08
CA ILE A 109 -6.97 2.16 -4.79
C ILE A 109 -5.50 2.52 -4.70
N HIS A 110 -4.83 2.05 -3.65
CA HIS A 110 -3.38 2.13 -3.55
C HIS A 110 -2.78 0.75 -3.33
N LEU A 111 -1.94 0.32 -4.27
CA LEU A 111 -1.10 -0.87 -4.13
C LEU A 111 0.26 -0.44 -3.58
N GLY A 112 0.61 -0.92 -2.38
CA GLY A 112 1.91 -0.61 -1.77
C GLY A 112 2.43 -1.74 -0.89
N GLY A 113 3.53 -1.50 -0.17
CA GLY A 113 4.03 -2.41 0.85
C GLY A 113 5.46 -2.87 0.61
N GLY A 114 5.62 -4.06 0.03
CA GLY A 114 6.89 -4.55 -0.49
C GLY A 114 7.15 -3.95 -1.87
N THR A 115 6.97 -4.76 -2.90
CA THR A 115 7.02 -4.32 -4.29
C THR A 115 5.79 -4.87 -5.00
N PRO A 116 4.73 -4.06 -5.22
CA PRO A 116 3.55 -4.49 -5.96
C PRO A 116 3.86 -5.22 -7.26
N THR A 117 4.84 -4.73 -8.02
CA THR A 117 5.31 -5.33 -9.29
C THR A 117 6.28 -6.51 -9.10
N PHE A 118 6.35 -7.09 -7.90
CA PHE A 118 6.74 -8.48 -7.70
C PHE A 118 5.71 -9.43 -8.32
N PHE A 119 4.42 -9.07 -8.20
CA PHE A 119 3.36 -9.83 -8.82
C PHE A 119 3.38 -9.63 -10.32
N SER A 120 3.11 -10.69 -11.07
CA SER A 120 2.93 -10.59 -12.51
C SER A 120 1.81 -9.61 -12.87
N ALA A 121 1.93 -9.02 -14.05
CA ALA A 121 0.96 -8.05 -14.54
C ALA A 121 -0.46 -8.64 -14.64
N ASP A 122 -0.59 -9.93 -15.00
CA ASP A 122 -1.89 -10.63 -15.01
C ASP A 122 -2.47 -10.84 -13.62
N ASN A 123 -1.63 -11.18 -12.64
CA ASN A 123 -2.06 -11.34 -11.26
C ASN A 123 -2.54 -10.02 -10.65
N LEU A 124 -1.88 -8.90 -10.97
CA LEU A 124 -2.37 -7.57 -10.57
C LEU A 124 -3.72 -7.23 -11.23
N VAL A 125 -3.90 -7.54 -12.51
CA VAL A 125 -5.20 -7.37 -13.20
C VAL A 125 -6.28 -8.24 -12.56
N GLN A 126 -5.97 -9.51 -12.25
CA GLN A 126 -6.91 -10.42 -11.58
C GLN A 126 -7.33 -9.88 -10.21
N LEU A 127 -6.36 -9.41 -9.41
CA LEU A 127 -6.63 -8.81 -8.11
C LEU A 127 -7.59 -7.62 -8.25
N ILE A 128 -7.28 -6.67 -9.13
CA ILE A 128 -8.06 -5.44 -9.26
C ILE A 128 -9.45 -5.73 -9.80
N ASN A 129 -9.57 -6.56 -10.83
CA ASN A 129 -10.86 -7.00 -11.34
C ASN A 129 -11.69 -7.69 -10.24
N GLY A 130 -11.07 -8.50 -9.38
CA GLY A 130 -11.76 -9.13 -8.25
C GLY A 130 -12.23 -8.12 -7.18
N ILE A 131 -11.44 -7.06 -6.93
CA ILE A 131 -11.83 -5.98 -6.01
C ILE A 131 -12.99 -5.16 -6.59
N THR A 132 -12.94 -4.83 -7.89
CA THR A 132 -13.90 -3.94 -8.54
C THR A 132 -15.13 -4.65 -9.10
N ALA A 133 -15.14 -6.00 -9.22
CA ALA A 133 -16.21 -6.76 -9.88
C ALA A 133 -17.61 -6.42 -9.37
N ASP A 134 -17.78 -6.26 -8.07
CA ASP A 134 -19.06 -5.97 -7.43
C ASP A 134 -19.16 -4.54 -6.89
N ALA A 135 -18.20 -3.67 -7.19
CA ALA A 135 -18.14 -2.29 -6.71
C ALA A 135 -18.33 -1.29 -7.86
N MET A 136 -18.81 -0.09 -7.55
CA MET A 136 -18.77 1.02 -8.50
C MET A 136 -17.41 1.73 -8.37
N VAL A 137 -16.80 2.10 -9.49
CA VAL A 137 -15.60 2.95 -9.50
C VAL A 137 -16.05 4.38 -9.78
N LYS A 138 -15.60 5.34 -8.97
CA LYS A 138 -15.96 6.76 -9.15
C LYS A 138 -15.33 7.31 -10.43
N ASP A 139 -16.05 8.19 -11.15
CA ASP A 139 -15.59 8.74 -12.44
C ASP A 139 -14.19 9.39 -12.34
N ASN A 140 -13.93 10.14 -11.28
CA ASN A 140 -12.65 10.80 -11.01
C ASN A 140 -11.81 10.03 -9.98
N HIS A 141 -11.74 8.70 -10.10
CA HIS A 141 -10.97 7.86 -9.18
C HIS A 141 -9.46 8.08 -9.31
N GLU A 142 -8.72 7.83 -8.23
CA GLU A 142 -7.25 7.77 -8.23
C GLU A 142 -6.77 6.37 -7.87
N PHE A 143 -6.28 5.63 -8.86
CA PHE A 143 -5.67 4.31 -8.65
C PHE A 143 -4.17 4.44 -8.81
N SER A 144 -3.45 4.07 -7.75
CA SER A 144 -2.02 4.29 -7.60
C SER A 144 -1.26 3.03 -7.20
N VAL A 145 -0.04 2.88 -7.73
CA VAL A 145 0.83 1.73 -7.46
C VAL A 145 2.25 2.18 -7.12
N GLU A 146 2.83 1.58 -6.09
CA GLU A 146 4.27 1.67 -5.82
C GLU A 146 5.03 0.75 -6.78
N VAL A 147 6.05 1.28 -7.43
CA VAL A 147 6.84 0.57 -8.45
C VAL A 147 8.33 0.67 -8.17
N HIS A 148 9.04 -0.41 -8.50
CA HIS A 148 10.50 -0.45 -8.45
C HIS A 148 11.06 -0.56 -9.88
N PRO A 149 12.04 0.27 -10.28
CA PRO A 149 12.50 0.36 -11.66
C PRO A 149 13.09 -0.96 -12.19
N ASN A 150 13.70 -1.77 -11.32
CA ASN A 150 14.34 -3.03 -11.74
C ASN A 150 13.36 -4.20 -11.97
N TYR A 151 12.11 -4.10 -11.49
CA TYR A 151 11.13 -5.21 -11.56
C TYR A 151 9.89 -4.83 -12.36
N THR A 152 9.61 -3.54 -12.48
CA THR A 152 8.46 -3.05 -13.22
C THR A 152 8.74 -3.07 -14.71
N THR A 153 7.97 -3.88 -15.43
CA THR A 153 8.04 -3.99 -16.91
C THR A 153 7.03 -3.07 -17.58
N GLU A 154 7.19 -2.82 -18.87
CA GLU A 154 6.20 -2.11 -19.69
C GLU A 154 4.83 -2.81 -19.66
N GLU A 155 4.82 -4.14 -19.61
CA GLU A 155 3.60 -4.93 -19.51
C GLU A 155 2.82 -4.63 -18.24
N HIS A 156 3.49 -4.47 -17.08
CA HIS A 156 2.83 -4.07 -15.85
C HIS A 156 2.11 -2.73 -16.02
N ILE A 157 2.79 -1.73 -16.58
CA ILE A 157 2.22 -0.40 -16.79
C ILE A 157 1.03 -0.45 -17.74
N ALA A 158 1.17 -1.15 -18.87
CA ALA A 158 0.11 -1.28 -19.86
C ALA A 158 -1.12 -1.97 -19.28
N LYS A 159 -0.96 -3.10 -18.57
CA LYS A 159 -2.07 -3.86 -17.99
C LYS A 159 -2.73 -3.12 -16.82
N LEU A 160 -1.96 -2.50 -15.92
CA LEU A 160 -2.52 -1.71 -14.82
C LEU A 160 -3.37 -0.53 -15.33
N ALA A 161 -2.95 0.12 -16.41
CA ALA A 161 -3.74 1.18 -17.04
C ALA A 161 -5.12 0.67 -17.53
N THR A 162 -5.20 -0.58 -18.01
CA THR A 162 -6.50 -1.17 -18.44
C THR A 162 -7.50 -1.37 -17.30
N VAL A 163 -7.02 -1.44 -16.06
CA VAL A 163 -7.85 -1.61 -14.85
C VAL A 163 -7.92 -0.32 -14.00
N GLY A 164 -7.67 0.83 -14.63
CA GLY A 164 -7.94 2.15 -14.04
C GLY A 164 -6.76 2.85 -13.38
N PHE A 165 -5.56 2.24 -13.33
CA PHE A 165 -4.40 2.89 -12.72
C PHE A 165 -3.98 4.12 -13.52
N ASN A 166 -3.84 5.24 -12.81
CA ASN A 166 -3.55 6.55 -13.39
C ASN A 166 -2.45 7.31 -12.62
N ARG A 167 -1.86 6.71 -11.59
CA ARG A 167 -0.75 7.26 -10.81
C ARG A 167 0.28 6.20 -10.44
N ILE A 168 1.55 6.57 -10.44
CA ILE A 168 2.65 5.70 -9.97
C ILE A 168 3.49 6.41 -8.91
N SER A 169 4.06 5.63 -7.99
CA SER A 169 5.07 6.07 -7.03
C SER A 169 6.35 5.26 -7.26
N LEU A 170 7.40 5.90 -7.78
CA LEU A 170 8.64 5.22 -8.18
C LEU A 170 9.73 5.34 -7.11
N GLY A 171 10.19 4.22 -6.57
CA GLY A 171 11.25 4.18 -5.58
C GLY A 171 12.67 4.26 -6.18
N ILE A 172 13.17 5.46 -6.47
CA ILE A 172 14.55 5.67 -6.95
C ILE A 172 15.60 5.62 -5.84
N GLN A 173 15.29 6.25 -4.70
CA GLN A 173 16.18 6.47 -3.54
C GLN A 173 17.38 7.39 -3.83
N ASP A 174 18.31 6.98 -4.70
CA ASP A 174 19.49 7.76 -5.11
C ASP A 174 19.94 7.34 -6.52
N PHE A 175 20.59 8.25 -7.26
CA PHE A 175 21.20 7.96 -8.56
C PHE A 175 22.69 7.63 -8.47
N ASP A 176 23.36 7.89 -7.34
CA ASP A 176 24.78 7.55 -7.16
C ASP A 176 24.97 6.02 -7.13
N PRO A 177 25.74 5.44 -8.06
CA PRO A 177 25.96 3.99 -8.11
C PRO A 177 26.60 3.42 -6.83
N LYS A 178 27.45 4.20 -6.13
CA LYS A 178 28.05 3.78 -4.86
C LYS A 178 27.00 3.67 -3.77
N VAL A 179 26.04 4.59 -3.75
CA VAL A 179 24.91 4.55 -2.81
C VAL A 179 24.04 3.35 -3.16
N GLN A 180 23.62 3.20 -4.43
CA GLN A 180 22.79 2.08 -4.88
C GLN A 180 23.39 0.71 -4.55
N PHE A 181 24.71 0.55 -4.70
CA PHE A 181 25.43 -0.65 -4.31
C PHE A 181 25.39 -0.87 -2.79
N ALA A 182 25.70 0.17 -2.00
CA ALA A 182 25.71 0.09 -0.53
C ALA A 182 24.32 -0.26 0.04
N ILE A 183 23.25 0.20 -0.61
CA ILE A 183 21.87 -0.03 -0.17
C ILE A 183 21.23 -1.30 -0.76
N LYS A 184 21.96 -2.05 -1.59
CA LYS A 184 21.49 -3.27 -2.28
C LYS A 184 20.26 -3.04 -3.16
N GLN A 185 20.24 -1.90 -3.86
CA GLN A 185 19.19 -1.55 -4.80
C GLN A 185 19.66 -1.59 -6.26
N GLY A 186 20.97 -1.49 -6.50
CA GLY A 186 21.54 -1.74 -7.81
C GLY A 186 21.37 -3.20 -8.21
N SER A 187 20.99 -3.46 -9.46
CA SER A 187 21.33 -4.71 -10.12
C SER A 187 22.85 -4.85 -10.08
N ASP A 188 23.34 -6.01 -9.67
CA ASP A 188 24.77 -6.32 -9.69
C ASP A 188 25.40 -5.91 -11.05
N VAL A 189 26.63 -5.42 -10.98
CA VAL A 189 27.59 -5.59 -12.08
C VAL A 189 27.76 -7.08 -12.34
#